data_AF-A0A849WKA7-F1
#
_entry.id   AF-A0A849WKA7-F1
#
_cell.length_a   1.000
_cell.length_b   1.000
_cell.length_c   1.000
_cell.angle_alpha   90.00
_cell.angle_beta   90.00
_cell.angle_gamma   90.00
#
_symmetry.space_group_name_H-M   'P 1'
#
loop_
_entity.id
_entity.type
_entity.pdbx_description
1 polymer ?
#
loop_
_entity_poly.entity_id
_entity_poly.type
_entity_poly.pdbx_seq_one_letter_code
_entity_poly.pdbx_strand_id
1 'polypeptide(L)'
;MMRYIFFFFLFFLFAFEAVSDESLHYQYKNAYRFASQAEVYLYKDGEAKDWALGFLEKHAFLSPQKTLFLHYQDAYGFALNHEVLQHGEKEADIWARKLVIKQYNKSLKPYLSMEWEEFLENCSTGTPEENSQWLLQFMESESPFACSSSPFKLFCEVREFLRRRAEFAMDAEKAAQIANNFIQKRYFFGDFKDISSQYFESYEYALNRNSLNYSADKAFYWAKNFITKRGSCNPKLNLKDQYTEAFRFAYDSLRMDDIQARSWALNFLIQRGSFSLGQSILDQFKEAFSFAYTGDFLPILHAKNQPRGVFLSDEATKWAEKFLMERGRISLPKDLLEQYDQAALLAYSMLGLQLEREEALLWAKKWIERNPRY
;
A
#
# COMPACT_ATOMS: atom_id res chain seq x y z
N MET A 1 53.52 -17.99 -37.91
CA MET A 1 53.13 -17.87 -36.50
C MET A 1 52.51 -16.48 -36.31
N MET A 2 51.23 -16.33 -36.61
CA MET A 2 50.47 -15.09 -36.43
C MET A 2 49.12 -15.48 -35.85
N ARG A 3 48.86 -15.01 -34.62
CA ARG A 3 47.62 -15.26 -33.88
C ARG A 3 46.58 -14.24 -34.32
N TYR A 4 45.48 -14.72 -34.91
CA TYR A 4 44.26 -13.95 -35.06
C TYR A 4 43.49 -14.02 -33.74
N ILE A 5 43.26 -12.87 -33.11
CA ILE A 5 42.34 -12.72 -31.99
C ILE A 5 40.95 -12.55 -32.60
N PHE A 6 40.14 -13.60 -32.54
CA PHE A 6 38.70 -13.52 -32.81
C PHE A 6 38.02 -12.86 -31.60
N PHE A 7 37.61 -11.61 -31.75
CA PHE A 7 36.67 -10.97 -30.83
C PHE A 7 35.28 -11.58 -31.05
N PHE A 8 34.86 -12.47 -30.16
CA PHE A 8 33.47 -12.85 -30.02
C PHE A 8 32.71 -11.66 -29.39
N PHE A 9 32.07 -10.85 -30.23
CA PHE A 9 30.99 -9.98 -29.78
C PHE A 9 29.80 -10.88 -29.44
N LEU A 10 29.69 -11.27 -28.16
CA LEU A 10 28.44 -11.76 -27.61
C LEU A 10 27.44 -10.60 -27.64
N PHE A 11 26.54 -10.62 -28.61
CA PHE A 11 25.27 -9.92 -28.52
C PHE A 11 24.51 -10.51 -27.33
N PHE A 12 24.70 -9.92 -26.14
CA PHE A 12 23.70 -10.01 -25.08
C PHE A 12 22.46 -9.27 -25.56
N LEU A 13 21.58 -9.98 -26.26
CA LEU A 13 20.16 -9.73 -26.22
C LEU A 13 19.73 -9.93 -24.77
N PHE A 14 19.90 -8.88 -23.95
CA PHE A 14 19.03 -8.72 -22.80
C PHE A 14 17.63 -8.65 -23.37
N ALA A 15 16.87 -9.73 -23.16
CA ALA A 15 15.44 -9.64 -23.13
C ALA A 15 15.11 -8.53 -22.14
N PHE A 16 14.80 -7.34 -22.67
CA PHE A 16 13.92 -6.43 -21.98
C PHE A 16 12.66 -7.25 -21.73
N GLU A 17 12.47 -7.71 -20.49
CA GLU A 17 11.13 -7.93 -19.99
C GLU A 17 10.34 -6.70 -20.42
N ALA A 18 9.30 -6.93 -21.22
CA ALA A 18 8.38 -5.91 -21.64
C ALA A 18 7.97 -5.15 -20.39
N VAL A 19 8.49 -3.93 -20.24
CA VAL A 19 8.04 -2.99 -19.22
C VAL A 19 6.59 -2.72 -19.59
N SER A 20 5.67 -3.45 -18.96
CA SER A 20 4.25 -3.18 -19.06
C SER A 20 4.09 -1.71 -18.72
N ASP A 21 3.56 -0.93 -19.65
CA ASP A 21 3.45 0.51 -19.50
C ASP A 21 2.47 0.81 -18.35
N GLU A 22 2.98 0.96 -17.12
CA GLU A 22 2.22 1.25 -15.89
C GLU A 22 1.63 2.67 -15.88
N SER A 23 1.55 3.33 -17.04
CA SER A 23 1.05 4.69 -17.18
C SER A 23 -0.41 4.83 -16.73
N LEU A 24 -0.79 6.03 -16.29
CA LEU A 24 -2.17 6.35 -15.94
C LEU A 24 -3.13 6.11 -17.11
N HIS A 25 -2.66 6.26 -18.35
CA HIS A 25 -3.43 5.97 -19.55
C HIS A 25 -3.77 4.48 -19.69
N TYR A 26 -2.78 3.60 -19.46
CA TYR A 26 -3.02 2.17 -19.45
C TYR A 26 -4.01 1.77 -18.35
N GLN A 27 -3.80 2.28 -17.13
CA GLN A 27 -4.69 2.00 -15.99
C GLN A 27 -6.13 2.48 -16.26
N TYR A 28 -6.29 3.67 -16.82
CA TYR A 28 -7.58 4.19 -17.25
C TYR A 28 -8.25 3.28 -18.27
N LYS A 29 -7.53 2.90 -19.35
CA LYS A 29 -8.08 2.01 -20.39
C LYS A 29 -8.48 0.65 -19.83
N ASN A 30 -7.68 0.10 -18.92
CA ASN A 30 -7.96 -1.15 -18.23
C ASN A 30 -9.26 -1.04 -17.40
N ALA A 31 -9.41 0.04 -16.62
CA ALA A 31 -10.62 0.32 -15.85
C ALA A 31 -11.86 0.58 -16.74
N TYR A 32 -11.70 1.31 -17.84
CA TYR A 32 -12.77 1.56 -18.80
C TYR A 32 -13.23 0.27 -19.49
N ARG A 33 -12.28 -0.57 -19.92
CA ARG A 33 -12.60 -1.88 -20.50
C ARG A 33 -13.36 -2.74 -19.50
N PHE A 34 -12.93 -2.78 -18.25
CA PHE A 34 -13.64 -3.47 -17.20
C PHE A 34 -15.08 -2.95 -17.03
N ALA A 35 -15.27 -1.64 -16.92
CA ALA A 35 -16.61 -1.04 -16.77
C ALA A 35 -17.55 -1.28 -17.97
N SER A 36 -17.00 -1.35 -19.18
CA SER A 36 -17.78 -1.57 -20.42
C SER A 36 -18.06 -3.04 -20.72
N GLN A 37 -17.16 -3.96 -20.35
CA GLN A 37 -17.23 -5.37 -20.75
C GLN A 37 -17.60 -6.33 -19.63
N ALA A 38 -17.36 -5.98 -18.37
CA ALA A 38 -17.74 -6.86 -17.27
C ALA A 38 -19.27 -6.98 -17.20
N GLU A 39 -19.73 -8.23 -17.17
CA GLU A 39 -21.15 -8.59 -17.26
C GLU A 39 -22.02 -7.88 -16.22
N VAL A 40 -21.45 -7.54 -15.07
CA VAL A 40 -22.15 -6.90 -13.95
C VAL A 40 -22.40 -5.39 -14.13
N TYR A 41 -21.68 -4.73 -15.04
CA TYR A 41 -21.82 -3.28 -15.28
C TYR A 41 -22.52 -3.00 -16.60
N LEU A 42 -21.94 -3.51 -17.70
CA LEU A 42 -22.36 -3.22 -19.08
C LEU A 42 -22.71 -1.73 -19.27
N TYR A 43 -21.87 -0.84 -18.72
CA TYR A 43 -22.09 0.59 -18.76
C TYR A 43 -22.03 1.13 -20.18
N LYS A 44 -22.86 2.15 -20.47
CA LYS A 44 -22.74 2.91 -21.71
C LYS A 44 -21.43 3.69 -21.69
N ASP A 45 -20.95 4.09 -22.87
CA ASP A 45 -19.63 4.73 -23.05
C ASP A 45 -19.36 5.84 -22.02
N GLY A 46 -20.26 6.81 -21.86
CA GLY A 46 -20.09 7.92 -20.90
C GLY A 46 -19.98 7.44 -19.44
N GLU A 47 -20.85 6.52 -19.01
CA GLU A 47 -20.84 5.96 -17.65
C GLU A 47 -19.57 5.14 -17.38
N ALA A 48 -19.09 4.40 -18.37
CA ALA A 48 -17.86 3.63 -18.29
C ALA A 48 -16.63 4.55 -18.16
N LYS A 49 -16.63 5.69 -18.87
CA LYS A 49 -15.58 6.72 -18.77
C LYS A 49 -15.53 7.36 -17.39
N ASP A 50 -16.69 7.74 -16.86
CA ASP A 50 -16.81 8.35 -15.52
C ASP A 50 -16.40 7.36 -14.42
N TRP A 51 -16.83 6.10 -14.53
CA TRP A 51 -16.43 5.06 -13.60
C TRP A 51 -14.92 4.82 -13.63
N ALA A 52 -14.32 4.74 -14.83
CA ALA A 52 -12.88 4.52 -14.98
C ALA A 52 -12.04 5.67 -14.40
N LEU A 53 -12.47 6.92 -14.56
CA LEU A 53 -11.84 8.05 -13.89
C LEU A 53 -11.97 7.96 -12.37
N GLY A 54 -13.17 7.69 -11.86
CA GLY A 54 -13.41 7.53 -10.42
C GLY A 54 -12.61 6.36 -9.82
N PHE A 55 -12.41 5.28 -10.58
CA PHE A 55 -11.55 4.17 -10.22
C PHE A 55 -10.08 4.61 -10.16
N LEU A 56 -9.58 5.30 -11.18
CA LEU A 56 -8.21 5.80 -11.23
C LEU A 56 -7.91 6.76 -10.06
N GLU A 57 -8.80 7.69 -9.76
CA GLU A 57 -8.60 8.63 -8.65
C GLU A 57 -8.50 7.95 -7.28
N LYS A 58 -9.19 6.82 -7.11
CA LYS A 58 -9.19 6.03 -5.87
C LYS A 58 -8.02 5.06 -5.79
N HIS A 59 -7.62 4.50 -6.92
CA HIS A 59 -6.79 3.29 -6.96
C HIS A 59 -5.54 3.41 -7.83
N ALA A 60 -5.23 4.57 -8.42
CA ALA A 60 -4.09 4.70 -9.32
C ALA A 60 -2.80 4.15 -8.67
N PHE A 61 -2.16 3.26 -9.41
CA PHE A 61 -0.84 2.74 -9.08
C PHE A 61 0.21 3.72 -9.58
N LEU A 62 0.91 4.37 -8.66
CA LEU A 62 2.06 5.17 -9.00
C LEU A 62 3.30 4.27 -8.95
N SER A 63 3.86 3.97 -10.13
CA SER A 63 5.01 3.10 -10.32
C SER A 63 6.14 3.37 -9.31
N PRO A 64 6.72 2.32 -8.68
CA PRO A 64 7.84 2.45 -7.76
C PRO A 64 9.17 2.75 -8.47
N GLN A 65 9.14 3.19 -9.74
CA GLN A 65 10.31 3.55 -10.53
C GLN A 65 10.37 5.04 -10.90
N LYS A 66 9.33 5.81 -10.57
CA LYS A 66 9.25 7.26 -10.81
C LYS A 66 9.25 8.07 -9.50
N THR A 67 9.97 9.19 -9.52
CA THR A 67 10.03 10.15 -8.41
C THR A 67 8.70 10.90 -8.27
N LEU A 68 8.54 11.63 -7.16
CA LEU A 68 7.39 12.50 -6.91
C LEU A 68 7.10 13.44 -8.10
N PHE A 69 8.14 14.08 -8.64
CA PHE A 69 8.02 15.00 -9.75
C PHE A 69 7.57 14.31 -11.04
N LEU A 70 8.16 13.16 -11.38
CA LEU A 70 7.77 12.40 -12.57
C LEU A 70 6.31 11.92 -12.49
N HIS A 71 5.85 11.48 -11.32
CA HIS A 71 4.44 11.14 -11.11
C HIS A 71 3.51 12.34 -11.27
N TYR A 72 3.92 13.50 -10.79
CA TYR A 72 3.18 14.74 -11.02
C TYR A 72 3.10 15.08 -12.51
N GLN A 73 4.21 14.98 -13.25
CA GLN A 73 4.23 15.24 -14.69
C GLN A 73 3.33 14.28 -15.47
N ASP A 74 3.36 12.99 -15.14
CA ASP A 74 2.47 12.00 -15.76
C ASP A 74 1.00 12.32 -15.49
N ALA A 75 0.66 12.66 -14.25
CA ALA A 75 -0.71 13.00 -13.87
C ALA A 75 -1.19 14.30 -14.52
N TYR A 76 -0.31 15.30 -14.62
CA TYR A 76 -0.59 16.56 -15.29
C TYR A 76 -0.79 16.37 -16.80
N GLY A 77 0.13 15.64 -17.44
CA GLY A 77 0.05 15.31 -18.86
C GLY A 77 -1.19 14.47 -19.20
N PHE A 78 -1.58 13.55 -18.31
CA PHE A 78 -2.85 12.83 -18.42
C PHE A 78 -4.03 13.79 -18.34
N ALA A 79 -4.11 14.65 -17.32
CA ALA A 79 -5.25 15.56 -17.15
C ALA A 79 -5.43 16.58 -18.29
N LEU A 80 -4.33 17.04 -18.89
CA LEU A 80 -4.36 17.94 -20.05
C LEU A 80 -4.82 17.25 -21.34
N ASN A 81 -4.24 16.09 -21.64
CA ASN A 81 -4.35 15.48 -22.98
C ASN A 81 -5.43 14.39 -23.06
N HIS A 82 -5.93 13.92 -21.92
CA HIS A 82 -6.90 12.84 -21.92
C HIS A 82 -8.29 13.33 -22.31
N GLU A 83 -8.93 12.61 -23.24
CA GLU A 83 -10.20 12.97 -23.89
C GLU A 83 -11.37 13.24 -22.94
N VAL A 84 -11.33 12.70 -21.72
CA VAL A 84 -12.42 12.82 -20.74
C VAL A 84 -12.25 14.00 -19.79
N LEU A 85 -11.00 14.35 -19.46
CA LEU A 85 -10.74 15.47 -18.55
C LEU A 85 -10.63 16.76 -19.34
N GLN A 86 -9.80 16.78 -20.41
CA GLN A 86 -9.49 17.95 -21.23
C GLN A 86 -9.43 19.25 -20.41
N HIS A 87 -8.78 19.16 -19.25
CA HIS A 87 -8.77 20.25 -18.30
C HIS A 87 -7.95 21.42 -18.85
N GLY A 88 -8.36 22.64 -18.53
CA GLY A 88 -7.46 23.78 -18.66
C GLY A 88 -6.21 23.57 -17.78
N GLU A 89 -5.09 24.22 -18.10
CA GLU A 89 -3.81 24.03 -17.40
C GLU A 89 -3.94 24.09 -15.87
N LYS A 90 -4.74 25.03 -15.35
CA LYS A 90 -4.99 25.19 -13.92
C LYS A 90 -5.75 24.03 -13.29
N GLU A 91 -6.77 23.51 -13.98
CA GLU A 91 -7.56 22.38 -13.49
C GLU A 91 -6.75 21.08 -13.54
N ALA A 92 -5.94 20.90 -14.59
CA ALA A 92 -5.03 19.77 -14.73
C ALA A 92 -3.99 19.76 -13.61
N ASP A 93 -3.41 20.92 -13.27
CA ASP A 93 -2.49 21.07 -12.15
C ASP A 93 -3.14 20.66 -10.81
N ILE A 94 -4.33 21.21 -10.52
CA ILE A 94 -5.08 20.89 -9.30
C ILE A 94 -5.39 19.40 -9.22
N TRP A 95 -5.81 18.79 -10.32
CA TRP A 95 -6.12 17.36 -10.37
C TRP A 95 -4.89 16.50 -10.13
N ALA A 96 -3.79 16.78 -10.83
CA ALA A 96 -2.52 16.04 -10.69
C ALA A 96 -1.98 16.10 -9.26
N ARG A 97 -1.97 17.31 -8.67
CA ARG A 97 -1.59 17.55 -7.27
C ARG A 97 -2.43 16.74 -6.29
N LYS A 98 -3.76 16.69 -6.48
CA LYS A 98 -4.67 15.91 -5.63
C LYS A 98 -4.45 14.41 -5.79
N LEU A 99 -4.22 13.92 -7.01
CA LEU A 99 -3.95 12.52 -7.26
C LEU A 99 -2.65 12.08 -6.57
N VAL A 100 -1.57 12.86 -6.75
CA VAL A 100 -0.26 12.59 -6.15
C VAL A 100 -0.34 12.61 -4.62
N ILE A 101 -1.00 13.59 -4.00
CA ILE A 101 -1.20 13.61 -2.53
C ILE A 101 -1.92 12.34 -2.06
N LYS A 102 -2.91 11.85 -2.82
CA LYS A 102 -3.67 10.67 -2.44
C LYS A 102 -2.88 9.38 -2.63
N GLN A 103 -2.16 9.23 -3.73
CA GLN A 103 -1.66 7.94 -4.19
C GLN A 103 -0.15 7.76 -4.03
N TYR A 104 0.63 8.85 -3.95
CA TYR A 104 2.07 8.75 -3.77
C TYR A 104 2.40 8.42 -2.31
N ASN A 105 2.90 7.20 -2.13
CA ASN A 105 2.94 6.53 -0.85
C ASN A 105 4.32 5.95 -0.52
N LYS A 106 5.34 6.17 -1.36
CA LYS A 106 6.71 5.68 -1.13
C LYS A 106 7.70 6.52 -1.91
N SER A 107 8.84 6.84 -1.28
CA SER A 107 9.98 7.47 -1.95
C SER A 107 10.92 6.45 -2.60
N LEU A 108 11.49 6.85 -3.73
CA LEU A 108 12.49 6.11 -4.48
C LEU A 108 13.91 6.58 -4.20
N LYS A 109 14.08 7.82 -3.74
CA LYS A 109 15.39 8.31 -3.32
C LYS A 109 15.73 7.77 -1.93
N PRO A 110 17.03 7.66 -1.60
CA PRO A 110 17.47 7.34 -0.25
C PRO A 110 16.98 8.35 0.80
N TYR A 111 16.75 9.59 0.36
CA TYR A 111 16.29 10.72 1.16
C TYR A 111 15.07 11.33 0.45
N LEU A 112 13.93 11.36 1.13
CA LEU A 112 12.68 11.99 0.67
C LEU A 112 12.86 13.48 0.31
N SER A 113 13.69 14.19 1.07
CA SER A 113 14.06 15.58 0.85
C SER A 113 14.62 15.83 -0.56
N MET A 114 15.38 14.89 -1.11
CA MET A 114 15.89 15.01 -2.49
C MET A 114 14.76 15.01 -3.53
N GLU A 115 13.67 14.27 -3.30
CA GLU A 115 12.51 14.30 -4.20
C GLU A 115 11.71 15.59 -4.07
N TRP A 116 11.69 16.17 -2.88
CA TRP A 116 11.06 17.48 -2.66
C TRP A 116 11.87 18.61 -3.28
N GLU A 117 13.20 18.54 -3.21
CA GLU A 117 14.09 19.46 -3.93
C GLU A 117 13.89 19.33 -5.44
N GLU A 118 13.93 18.10 -5.96
CA GLU A 118 13.65 17.81 -7.37
C GLU A 118 12.29 18.39 -7.80
N PHE A 119 11.26 18.24 -6.97
CA PHE A 119 9.94 18.82 -7.25
C PHE A 119 9.97 20.36 -7.29
N LEU A 120 10.56 21.01 -6.29
CA LEU A 120 10.63 22.48 -6.23
C LEU A 120 11.44 23.07 -7.38
N GLU A 121 12.50 22.40 -7.81
CA GLU A 121 13.39 22.88 -8.87
C GLU A 121 12.79 22.73 -10.27
N ASN A 122 11.99 21.68 -10.49
CA ASN A 122 11.51 21.34 -11.83
C ASN A 122 10.02 21.66 -12.07
N CYS A 123 9.21 21.93 -11.04
CA CYS A 123 7.80 22.23 -11.19
C CYS A 123 7.56 23.69 -11.64
N SER A 124 7.25 23.89 -12.92
CA SER A 124 7.06 25.22 -13.53
C SER A 124 5.60 25.70 -13.61
N THR A 125 4.64 24.93 -13.12
CA THR A 125 3.19 25.20 -13.28
C THR A 125 2.61 26.18 -12.27
N GLY A 126 3.44 26.75 -11.38
CA GLY A 126 3.06 27.74 -10.38
C GLY A 126 4.26 28.52 -9.86
N THR A 127 4.02 29.48 -8.97
CA THR A 127 5.11 30.23 -8.32
C THR A 127 5.85 29.35 -7.29
N PRO A 128 7.08 29.70 -6.89
CA PRO A 128 7.79 29.00 -5.82
C PRO A 128 6.99 28.90 -4.52
N GLU A 129 6.20 29.94 -4.19
CA GLU A 129 5.33 29.97 -3.02
C GLU A 129 4.17 28.97 -3.15
N GLU A 130 3.51 28.91 -4.32
CA GLU A 130 2.42 27.97 -4.57
C GLU A 130 2.92 26.51 -4.50
N ASN A 131 4.08 26.23 -5.10
CA ASN A 131 4.72 24.91 -5.04
C ASN A 131 5.10 24.52 -3.61
N SER A 132 5.61 25.47 -2.82
CA SER A 132 5.95 25.25 -1.42
C SER A 132 4.71 25.01 -0.57
N GLN A 133 3.64 25.78 -0.77
CA GLN A 133 2.36 25.55 -0.08
C GLN A 133 1.78 24.17 -0.42
N TRP A 134 1.86 23.74 -1.66
CA TRP A 134 1.44 22.39 -2.03
C TRP A 134 2.29 21.30 -1.35
N LEU A 135 3.61 21.46 -1.27
CA LEU A 135 4.46 20.51 -0.56
C LEU A 135 4.12 20.44 0.94
N LEU A 136 3.77 21.56 1.58
CA LEU A 136 3.25 21.56 2.95
C LEU A 136 1.95 20.76 3.06
N GLN A 137 0.99 20.99 2.14
CA GLN A 137 -0.24 20.19 2.10
C GLN A 137 0.02 18.70 1.88
N PHE A 138 0.99 18.37 1.02
CA PHE A 138 1.44 17.01 0.84
C PHE A 138 1.96 16.42 2.15
N MET A 139 2.86 17.11 2.86
CA MET A 139 3.40 16.65 4.14
C MET A 139 2.33 16.49 5.23
N GLU A 140 1.36 17.39 5.27
CA GLU A 140 0.32 17.42 6.31
C GLU A 140 -0.90 16.52 6.01
N SER A 141 -0.98 15.96 4.80
CA SER A 141 -2.04 15.03 4.40
C SER A 141 -2.10 13.76 5.28
N GLU A 142 -3.21 13.02 5.18
CA GLU A 142 -3.40 11.75 5.92
C GLU A 142 -3.03 10.51 5.11
N SER A 143 -2.65 10.68 3.83
CA SER A 143 -2.36 9.56 2.95
C SER A 143 -1.12 8.80 3.43
N PRO A 144 -1.18 7.46 3.57
CA PRO A 144 -0.06 6.64 3.99
C PRO A 144 1.23 6.91 3.20
N PHE A 145 2.36 6.88 3.89
CA PHE A 145 3.68 7.00 3.30
C PHE A 145 4.63 5.97 3.91
N ALA A 146 4.89 4.89 3.17
CA ALA A 146 5.81 3.83 3.51
C ALA A 146 7.25 4.27 3.23
N CYS A 147 8.13 4.11 4.22
CA CYS A 147 9.55 4.45 4.10
C CYS A 147 10.43 3.37 4.74
N SER A 148 11.61 3.13 4.17
CA SER A 148 12.61 2.24 4.76
C SER A 148 13.41 2.91 5.89
N SER A 149 13.51 4.24 5.86
CA SER A 149 14.13 5.04 6.92
C SER A 149 13.33 4.94 8.21
N SER A 150 14.03 4.79 9.34
CA SER A 150 13.41 4.82 10.68
C SER A 150 12.65 6.15 10.90
N PRO A 151 11.62 6.18 11.76
CA PRO A 151 10.85 7.39 12.04
C PRO A 151 11.72 8.58 12.48
N PHE A 152 12.75 8.34 13.29
CA PHE A 152 13.64 9.40 13.76
C PHE A 152 14.50 10.02 12.65
N LYS A 153 15.11 9.19 11.79
CA LYS A 153 15.87 9.67 10.62
C LYS A 153 14.98 10.52 9.71
N LEU A 154 13.78 10.04 9.42
CA LEU A 154 12.83 10.76 8.57
C LEU A 154 12.37 12.07 9.23
N PHE A 155 12.11 12.07 10.54
CA PHE A 155 11.83 13.31 11.29
C PHE A 155 12.95 14.34 11.13
N CYS A 156 14.21 13.94 11.35
CA CYS A 156 15.35 14.83 11.21
C CYS A 156 15.45 15.39 9.79
N GLU A 157 15.25 14.54 8.80
CA GLU A 157 15.27 14.92 7.39
C GLU A 157 14.19 15.95 7.05
N VAL A 158 12.92 15.68 7.38
CA VAL A 158 11.81 16.59 7.11
C VAL A 158 12.01 17.93 7.82
N ARG A 159 12.43 17.89 9.10
CA ARG A 159 12.70 19.10 9.88
C ARG A 159 13.81 19.93 9.26
N GLU A 160 14.91 19.31 8.85
CA GLU A 160 16.05 20.03 8.26
C GLU A 160 15.72 20.60 6.89
N PHE A 161 14.97 19.88 6.06
CA PHE A 161 14.48 20.37 4.78
C PHE A 161 13.64 21.66 4.95
N LEU A 162 12.66 21.64 5.85
CA LEU A 162 11.78 22.79 6.13
C LEU A 162 12.54 24.02 6.65
N ARG A 163 13.65 23.81 7.38
CA ARG A 163 14.46 24.91 7.93
C ARG A 163 15.42 25.52 6.92
N ARG A 164 15.93 24.73 5.98
CA ARG A 164 16.97 25.17 5.03
C ARG A 164 16.40 25.91 3.84
N ARG A 165 15.19 25.54 3.40
CA ARG A 165 14.55 26.13 2.23
C ARG A 165 13.90 27.46 2.60
N ALA A 166 14.38 28.53 1.96
CA ALA A 166 13.95 29.90 2.22
C ALA A 166 12.45 30.10 1.94
N GLU A 167 11.90 29.31 1.03
CA GLU A 167 10.50 29.35 0.61
C GLU A 167 9.52 28.97 1.73
N PHE A 168 9.97 28.21 2.74
CA PHE A 168 9.16 27.91 3.93
C PHE A 168 9.39 28.91 5.07
N ALA A 169 10.58 29.52 5.14
CA ALA A 169 10.99 30.47 6.18
C ALA A 169 10.63 30.03 7.62
N MET A 170 10.73 28.73 7.92
CA MET A 170 10.27 28.17 9.19
C MET A 170 11.34 28.21 10.27
N ASP A 171 10.92 28.60 11.48
CA ASP A 171 11.73 28.41 12.67
C ASP A 171 11.86 26.92 13.05
N ALA A 172 12.76 26.63 13.98
CA ALA A 172 13.07 25.26 14.38
C ALA A 172 11.89 24.54 15.06
N GLU A 173 11.02 25.27 15.77
CA GLU A 173 9.89 24.71 16.50
C GLU A 173 8.77 24.32 15.54
N LYS A 174 8.43 25.21 14.60
CA LYS A 174 7.40 24.96 13.59
C LYS A 174 7.80 23.83 12.65
N ALA A 175 9.06 23.79 12.21
CA ALA A 175 9.57 22.69 11.39
C ALA A 175 9.51 21.34 12.14
N ALA A 176 9.83 21.32 13.44
CA ALA A 176 9.71 20.12 14.26
C ALA A 176 8.24 19.69 14.44
N GLN A 177 7.32 20.63 14.61
CA GLN A 177 5.88 20.35 14.70
C GLN A 177 5.36 19.65 13.43
N ILE A 178 5.70 20.18 12.25
CA ILE A 178 5.27 19.60 10.96
C ILE A 178 5.92 18.23 10.74
N ALA A 179 7.21 18.08 11.01
CA ALA A 179 7.88 16.79 10.91
C ALA A 179 7.26 15.73 11.86
N ASN A 180 6.95 16.12 13.10
CA ASN A 180 6.25 15.24 14.04
C ASN A 180 4.85 14.84 13.54
N ASN A 181 4.12 15.79 12.93
CA ASN A 181 2.81 15.52 12.34
C ASN A 181 2.93 14.56 11.15
N PHE A 182 3.93 14.75 10.28
CA PHE A 182 4.21 13.87 9.16
C PHE A 182 4.43 12.43 9.63
N ILE A 183 5.29 12.21 10.66
CA ILE A 183 5.52 10.88 11.22
C ILE A 183 4.24 10.30 11.85
N GLN A 184 3.49 11.08 12.62
CA GLN A 184 2.31 10.56 13.32
C GLN A 184 1.12 10.28 12.40
N LYS A 185 0.97 11.04 11.31
CA LYS A 185 -0.18 10.97 10.39
C LYS A 185 0.08 10.13 9.15
N ARG A 186 1.28 10.16 8.59
CA ARG A 186 1.57 9.55 7.28
C ARG A 186 2.47 8.33 7.37
N TYR A 187 3.48 8.34 8.24
CA TYR A 187 4.50 7.29 8.22
C TYR A 187 3.92 5.89 8.44
N PHE A 188 4.31 4.98 7.56
CA PHE A 188 4.19 3.53 7.72
C PHE A 188 5.56 2.89 7.57
N PHE A 189 5.76 1.79 8.28
CA PHE A 189 6.96 0.99 8.08
C PHE A 189 6.95 0.37 6.68
N GLY A 190 8.12 0.33 6.05
CA GLY A 190 8.32 -0.44 4.85
C GLY A 190 8.29 -1.95 5.13
N ASP A 191 7.75 -2.69 4.18
CA ASP A 191 7.48 -4.13 4.13
C ASP A 191 8.64 -5.10 4.46
N PHE A 192 9.84 -4.65 4.82
CA PHE A 192 11.02 -5.53 4.95
C PHE A 192 11.53 -5.72 6.38
N LYS A 193 11.02 -4.97 7.36
CA LYS A 193 11.48 -5.05 8.75
C LYS A 193 10.57 -5.94 9.58
N ASP A 194 11.15 -6.69 10.50
CA ASP A 194 10.37 -7.43 11.49
C ASP A 194 9.69 -6.49 12.50
N ILE A 195 8.58 -6.93 13.09
CA ILE A 195 7.73 -6.15 13.99
C ILE A 195 8.52 -5.66 15.22
N SER A 196 9.44 -6.48 15.75
CA SER A 196 10.29 -6.09 16.87
C SER A 196 11.20 -4.93 16.51
N SER A 197 11.88 -4.99 15.36
CA SER A 197 12.70 -3.87 14.84
C SER A 197 11.87 -2.59 14.64
N GLN A 198 10.68 -2.71 14.06
CA GLN A 198 9.78 -1.55 13.89
C GLN A 198 9.41 -0.93 15.25
N TYR A 199 9.11 -1.76 16.25
CA TYR A 199 8.81 -1.31 17.61
C TYR A 199 9.97 -0.56 18.25
N PHE A 200 11.19 -1.11 18.17
CA PHE A 200 12.37 -0.45 18.73
C PHE A 200 12.63 0.91 18.08
N GLU A 201 12.53 1.01 16.75
CA GLU A 201 12.65 2.29 16.06
C GLU A 201 11.58 3.31 16.49
N SER A 202 10.35 2.85 16.74
CA SER A 202 9.26 3.67 17.26
C SER A 202 9.52 4.13 18.70
N TYR A 203 10.04 3.23 19.52
CA TYR A 203 10.39 3.50 20.91
C TYR A 203 11.52 4.51 21.02
N GLU A 204 12.59 4.33 20.25
CA GLU A 204 13.71 5.27 20.17
C GLU A 204 13.26 6.65 19.71
N TYR A 205 12.41 6.71 18.69
CA TYR A 205 11.79 7.96 18.25
C TYR A 205 10.98 8.61 19.38
N ALA A 206 10.15 7.87 20.10
CA ALA A 206 9.37 8.46 21.19
C ALA A 206 10.22 8.96 22.36
N LEU A 207 11.30 8.24 22.69
CA LEU A 207 12.21 8.54 23.78
C LEU A 207 13.16 9.71 23.46
N ASN A 208 13.47 9.93 22.18
CA ASN A 208 14.52 10.85 21.78
C ASN A 208 14.18 12.32 22.11
N ARG A 209 15.13 13.00 22.79
CA ARG A 209 15.03 14.39 23.26
C ARG A 209 14.76 15.41 22.15
N ASN A 210 15.16 15.11 20.93
CA ASN A 210 15.02 16.01 19.78
C ASN A 210 13.70 15.81 19.01
N SER A 211 12.84 14.88 19.43
CA SER A 211 11.57 14.55 18.78
C SER A 211 10.39 14.59 19.75
N LEU A 212 9.83 13.46 20.20
CA LEU A 212 8.71 13.46 21.15
C LEU A 212 9.14 13.66 22.61
N ASN A 213 10.37 13.28 22.97
CA ASN A 213 10.95 13.44 24.30
C ASN A 213 10.04 12.91 25.43
N TYR A 214 9.48 11.72 25.24
CA TYR A 214 8.66 11.07 26.26
C TYR A 214 9.53 10.37 27.30
N SER A 215 8.98 10.21 28.52
CA SER A 215 9.55 9.30 29.51
C SER A 215 9.54 7.86 28.98
N ALA A 216 10.37 6.98 29.55
CA ALA A 216 10.46 5.58 29.12
C ALA A 216 9.09 4.88 29.09
N ASP A 217 8.25 5.07 30.12
CA ASP A 217 6.92 4.46 30.18
C ASP A 217 5.99 5.02 29.09
N LYS A 218 5.99 6.33 28.89
CA LYS A 218 5.14 6.97 27.87
C LYS A 218 5.62 6.61 26.46
N ALA A 219 6.93 6.50 26.24
CA ALA A 219 7.52 6.02 24.98
C ALA A 219 7.13 4.56 24.71
N PHE A 220 7.15 3.70 25.73
CA PHE A 220 6.73 2.30 25.62
C PHE A 220 5.28 2.19 25.13
N TYR A 221 4.34 2.86 25.79
CA TYR A 221 2.92 2.83 25.39
C TYR A 221 2.67 3.49 24.04
N TRP A 222 3.39 4.59 23.75
CA TRP A 222 3.28 5.25 22.46
C TRP A 222 3.75 4.33 21.33
N ALA A 223 4.92 3.68 21.46
CA ALA A 223 5.48 2.79 20.46
C ALA A 223 4.57 1.57 20.21
N LYS A 224 4.02 0.97 21.28
CA LYS A 224 3.03 -0.12 21.17
C LYS A 224 1.80 0.30 20.36
N ASN A 225 1.24 1.46 20.66
CA ASN A 225 0.08 1.99 19.94
C ASN A 225 0.42 2.41 18.51
N PHE A 226 1.62 2.94 18.29
CA PHE A 226 2.12 3.32 16.99
C PHE A 226 2.27 2.10 16.08
N ILE A 227 2.90 1.02 16.54
CA ILE A 227 3.01 -0.23 15.77
C ILE A 227 1.66 -0.85 15.48
N THR A 228 0.74 -0.88 16.44
CA THR A 228 -0.63 -1.38 16.17
C THR A 228 -1.31 -0.60 15.04
N LYS A 229 -1.03 0.71 14.92
CA LYS A 229 -1.66 1.60 13.92
C LYS A 229 -0.87 1.78 12.62
N ARG A 230 0.45 1.58 12.62
CA ARG A 230 1.37 1.97 11.54
C ARG A 230 2.41 0.90 11.19
N GLY A 231 2.49 -0.16 11.99
CA GLY A 231 3.33 -1.31 11.70
C GLY A 231 2.85 -2.04 10.46
N SER A 232 3.76 -2.81 9.87
CA SER A 232 3.52 -3.62 8.67
C SER A 232 3.97 -5.05 8.91
N CYS A 233 3.25 -6.03 8.38
CA CYS A 233 3.79 -7.38 8.26
C CYS A 233 4.75 -7.47 7.06
N ASN A 234 5.72 -8.37 7.11
CA ASN A 234 6.60 -8.63 5.97
C ASN A 234 5.88 -9.49 4.93
N PRO A 235 5.56 -8.98 3.72
CA PRO A 235 4.83 -9.70 2.69
C PRO A 235 5.69 -10.75 1.99
N LYS A 236 6.98 -10.91 2.35
CA LYS A 236 7.78 -12.07 1.92
C LYS A 236 7.48 -13.32 2.75
N LEU A 237 6.83 -13.15 3.90
CA LEU A 237 6.37 -14.23 4.76
C LEU A 237 4.93 -14.58 4.38
N ASN A 238 4.57 -15.86 4.49
CA ASN A 238 3.16 -16.26 4.42
C ASN A 238 2.41 -15.85 5.70
N LEU A 239 1.08 -15.91 5.69
CA LEU A 239 0.23 -15.51 6.83
C LEU A 239 0.57 -16.25 8.13
N LYS A 240 0.97 -17.52 8.07
CA LYS A 240 1.37 -18.30 9.25
C LYS A 240 2.66 -17.76 9.87
N ASP A 241 3.63 -17.42 9.05
CA ASP A 241 4.91 -16.88 9.50
C ASP A 241 4.74 -15.44 10.01
N GLN A 242 3.90 -14.62 9.37
CA GLN A 242 3.51 -13.30 9.86
C GLN A 242 2.81 -13.38 11.23
N TYR A 243 1.90 -14.34 11.40
CA TYR A 243 1.24 -14.60 12.70
C TYR A 243 2.26 -15.00 13.77
N THR A 244 3.18 -15.91 13.44
CA THR A 244 4.20 -16.39 14.37
C THR A 244 5.11 -15.25 14.82
N GLU A 245 5.48 -14.37 13.91
CA GLU A 245 6.25 -13.17 14.20
C GLU A 245 5.48 -12.22 15.14
N ALA A 246 4.22 -11.91 14.82
CA ALA A 246 3.36 -11.07 15.65
C ALA A 246 3.13 -11.66 17.06
N PHE A 247 2.95 -12.97 17.15
CA PHE A 247 2.81 -13.68 18.42
C PHE A 247 4.08 -13.57 19.27
N ARG A 248 5.25 -13.87 18.69
CA ARG A 248 6.55 -13.75 19.39
C ARG A 248 6.78 -12.32 19.85
N PHE A 249 6.50 -11.33 19.01
CA PHE A 249 6.60 -9.92 19.41
C PHE A 249 5.69 -9.61 20.62
N ALA A 250 4.41 -10.00 20.57
CA ALA A 250 3.49 -9.75 21.67
C ALA A 250 3.90 -10.46 22.97
N TYR A 251 4.37 -11.70 22.87
CA TYR A 251 4.80 -12.50 24.00
C TYR A 251 6.13 -12.00 24.59
N ASP A 252 7.17 -11.89 23.77
CA ASP A 252 8.53 -11.58 24.22
C ASP A 252 8.71 -10.07 24.49
N SER A 253 8.24 -9.22 23.57
CA SER A 253 8.51 -7.77 23.61
C SER A 253 7.45 -7.00 24.39
N LEU A 254 6.18 -7.38 24.26
CA LEU A 254 5.09 -6.75 25.02
C LEU A 254 4.77 -7.46 26.35
N ARG A 255 5.42 -8.61 26.63
CA ARG A 255 5.26 -9.41 27.85
C ARG A 255 3.81 -9.80 28.14
N MET A 256 3.05 -10.05 27.08
CA MET A 256 1.69 -10.57 27.19
C MET A 256 1.72 -12.06 27.56
N ASP A 257 0.71 -12.53 28.29
CA ASP A 257 0.53 -13.99 28.46
C ASP A 257 0.15 -14.66 27.12
N ASP A 258 0.17 -16.00 27.07
CA ASP A 258 -0.09 -16.75 25.83
C ASP A 258 -1.44 -16.40 25.19
N ILE A 259 -2.51 -16.25 25.99
CA ILE A 259 -3.87 -15.96 25.50
C ILE A 259 -3.92 -14.54 24.91
N GLN A 260 -3.35 -13.57 25.63
CA GLN A 260 -3.27 -12.18 25.20
C GLN A 260 -2.40 -12.04 23.94
N ALA A 261 -1.25 -12.71 23.88
CA ALA A 261 -0.35 -12.66 22.75
C ALA A 261 -0.98 -13.25 21.48
N ARG A 262 -1.67 -14.39 21.59
CA ARG A 262 -2.44 -14.97 20.47
C ARG A 262 -3.52 -14.01 20.00
N SER A 263 -4.35 -13.50 20.90
CA SER A 263 -5.41 -12.53 20.56
C SER A 263 -4.86 -11.27 19.89
N TRP A 264 -3.75 -10.73 20.40
CA TRP A 264 -3.09 -9.57 19.79
C TRP A 264 -2.56 -9.89 18.40
N ALA A 265 -1.87 -11.02 18.21
CA ALA A 265 -1.31 -11.42 16.92
C ALA A 265 -2.40 -11.64 15.86
N LEU A 266 -3.52 -12.25 16.23
CA LEU A 266 -4.67 -12.44 15.33
C LEU A 266 -5.25 -11.09 14.89
N ASN A 267 -5.49 -10.18 15.86
CA ASN A 267 -6.02 -8.85 15.56
C ASN A 267 -5.04 -8.02 14.72
N PHE A 268 -3.74 -8.12 15.01
CA PHE A 268 -2.71 -7.47 14.22
C PHE A 268 -2.68 -7.99 12.79
N LEU A 269 -2.74 -9.33 12.59
CA LEU A 269 -2.78 -9.93 11.27
C LEU A 269 -4.04 -9.53 10.49
N ILE A 270 -5.22 -9.51 11.11
CA ILE A 270 -6.45 -9.04 10.47
C ILE A 270 -6.30 -7.59 9.97
N GLN A 271 -5.61 -6.75 10.74
CA GLN A 271 -5.44 -5.34 10.40
C GLN A 271 -4.27 -5.06 9.45
N ARG A 272 -3.20 -5.87 9.49
CA ARG A 272 -1.88 -5.56 8.89
C ARG A 272 -1.29 -6.68 8.06
N GLY A 273 -1.86 -7.87 8.12
CA GLY A 273 -1.44 -9.01 7.32
C GLY A 273 -1.49 -8.67 5.85
N SER A 274 -0.54 -9.21 5.10
CA SER A 274 -0.43 -8.99 3.67
C SER A 274 -0.21 -10.32 2.97
N PHE A 275 -0.87 -10.51 1.83
CA PHE A 275 -0.51 -11.58 0.92
C PHE A 275 0.86 -11.32 0.28
N SER A 276 1.50 -12.39 -0.18
CA SER A 276 2.75 -12.26 -0.92
C SER A 276 2.52 -11.57 -2.26
N LEU A 277 3.51 -10.76 -2.69
CA LEU A 277 3.41 -10.02 -3.94
C LEU A 277 3.27 -10.97 -5.14
N GLY A 278 2.35 -10.64 -6.04
CA GLY A 278 2.15 -11.37 -7.31
C GLY A 278 1.25 -12.60 -7.23
N GLN A 279 0.75 -12.97 -6.03
CA GLN A 279 -0.20 -14.08 -5.88
C GLN A 279 -1.52 -13.83 -6.62
N SER A 280 -2.03 -14.85 -7.29
CA SER A 280 -3.39 -14.83 -7.85
C SER A 280 -4.44 -14.79 -6.74
N ILE A 281 -5.67 -14.36 -7.03
CA ILE A 281 -6.74 -14.38 -6.03
C ILE A 281 -6.99 -15.78 -5.45
N LEU A 282 -6.84 -16.82 -6.28
CA LEU A 282 -6.95 -18.22 -5.84
C LEU A 282 -5.84 -18.60 -4.86
N ASP A 283 -4.60 -18.16 -5.09
CA ASP A 283 -3.49 -18.42 -4.19
C ASP A 283 -3.66 -17.67 -2.86
N GLN A 284 -4.11 -16.41 -2.92
CA GLN A 284 -4.46 -15.63 -1.73
C GLN A 284 -5.55 -16.33 -0.91
N PHE A 285 -6.61 -16.83 -1.56
CA PHE A 285 -7.66 -17.59 -0.90
C PHE A 285 -7.12 -18.88 -0.25
N LYS A 286 -6.34 -19.67 -0.99
CA LYS A 286 -5.75 -20.92 -0.48
C LYS A 286 -4.85 -20.69 0.72
N GLU A 287 -4.05 -19.62 0.71
CA GLU A 287 -3.19 -19.26 1.83
C GLU A 287 -4.02 -18.88 3.05
N ALA A 288 -5.03 -18.02 2.88
CA ALA A 288 -5.93 -17.62 3.97
C ALA A 288 -6.72 -18.80 4.54
N PHE A 289 -7.26 -19.66 3.66
CA PHE A 289 -7.96 -20.88 4.05
C PHE A 289 -7.03 -21.83 4.82
N SER A 290 -5.83 -22.09 4.29
CA SER A 290 -4.86 -22.99 4.93
C SER A 290 -4.46 -22.47 6.30
N PHE A 291 -4.25 -21.16 6.43
CA PHE A 291 -3.96 -20.53 7.71
C PHE A 291 -5.12 -20.69 8.70
N ALA A 292 -6.36 -20.36 8.31
CA ALA A 292 -7.52 -20.50 9.19
C ALA A 292 -7.80 -21.95 9.57
N TYR A 293 -7.56 -22.89 8.65
CA TYR A 293 -7.75 -24.31 8.88
C TYR A 293 -6.68 -24.91 9.81
N THR A 294 -5.53 -24.25 9.99
CA THR A 294 -4.53 -24.67 10.99
C THR A 294 -5.00 -24.33 12.42
N GLY A 295 -4.81 -25.29 13.34
CA GLY A 295 -5.41 -25.27 14.68
C GLY A 295 -5.00 -24.13 15.63
N ASP A 296 -4.00 -23.31 15.27
CA ASP A 296 -3.61 -22.12 16.05
C ASP A 296 -4.60 -20.95 15.89
N PHE A 297 -5.38 -20.94 14.79
CA PHE A 297 -6.28 -19.82 14.42
C PHE A 297 -7.74 -20.07 14.80
N LEU A 298 -8.29 -21.26 14.50
CA LEU A 298 -9.63 -21.68 14.90
C LEU A 298 -9.52 -22.57 16.15
N PRO A 299 -9.59 -22.02 17.39
CA PRO A 299 -9.55 -22.80 18.63
C PRO A 299 -10.76 -23.74 18.82
N ILE A 300 -11.62 -23.89 17.80
CA ILE A 300 -12.74 -24.84 17.77
C ILE A 300 -12.25 -26.26 18.08
N LEU A 301 -11.01 -26.62 17.74
CA LEU A 301 -10.40 -27.92 18.08
C LEU A 301 -10.09 -28.12 19.58
N HIS A 302 -10.10 -27.06 20.40
CA HIS A 302 -9.81 -27.15 21.84
C HIS A 302 -10.97 -26.75 22.76
N ALA A 303 -12.09 -26.29 22.20
CA ALA A 303 -13.30 -26.05 22.99
C ALA A 303 -13.94 -27.39 23.37
N LYS A 304 -14.06 -27.67 24.68
CA LYS A 304 -14.73 -28.87 25.23
C LYS A 304 -16.17 -29.07 24.73
N ASN A 305 -16.79 -28.02 24.19
CA ASN A 305 -18.16 -28.01 23.67
C ASN A 305 -18.16 -27.44 22.24
N GLN A 306 -17.71 -28.23 21.26
CA GLN A 306 -17.94 -27.87 19.86
C GLN A 306 -19.46 -27.83 19.60
N PRO A 307 -19.98 -26.76 18.95
CA PRO A 307 -21.35 -26.78 18.47
C PRO A 307 -21.51 -27.96 17.51
N ARG A 308 -22.50 -28.82 17.72
CA ARG A 308 -22.79 -29.92 16.79
C ARG A 308 -23.09 -29.33 15.41
N GLY A 309 -22.33 -29.75 14.39
CA GLY A 309 -22.58 -29.37 12.98
C GLY A 309 -21.72 -28.23 12.42
N VAL A 310 -20.72 -27.71 13.15
CA VAL A 310 -19.75 -26.76 12.58
C VAL A 310 -18.58 -27.52 11.96
N PHE A 311 -18.48 -27.50 10.62
CA PHE A 311 -17.32 -28.05 9.93
C PHE A 311 -16.20 -27.02 9.93
N LEU A 312 -14.99 -27.43 10.34
CA LEU A 312 -13.80 -26.55 10.37
C LEU A 312 -13.48 -25.96 8.99
N SER A 313 -13.83 -26.69 7.92
CA SER A 313 -13.75 -26.20 6.54
C SER A 313 -14.59 -24.96 6.34
N ASP A 314 -15.82 -24.93 6.85
CA ASP A 314 -16.78 -23.86 6.57
C ASP A 314 -16.38 -22.57 7.28
N GLU A 315 -15.89 -22.69 8.52
CA GLU A 315 -15.36 -21.55 9.28
C GLU A 315 -14.04 -21.04 8.69
N ALA A 316 -13.17 -21.94 8.19
CA ALA A 316 -11.97 -21.54 7.47
C ALA A 316 -12.31 -20.81 6.16
N THR A 317 -13.31 -21.27 5.41
CA THR A 317 -13.81 -20.61 4.20
C THR A 317 -14.35 -19.21 4.50
N LYS A 318 -15.23 -19.06 5.51
CA LYS A 318 -15.76 -17.75 5.92
C LYS A 318 -14.66 -16.79 6.34
N TRP A 319 -13.67 -17.29 7.09
CA TRP A 319 -12.54 -16.45 7.48
C TRP A 319 -11.69 -16.04 6.28
N ALA A 320 -11.36 -16.98 5.40
CA ALA A 320 -10.59 -16.72 4.20
C ALA A 320 -11.28 -15.71 3.28
N GLU A 321 -12.60 -15.83 3.11
CA GLU A 321 -13.43 -14.87 2.37
C GLU A 321 -13.33 -13.48 2.99
N LYS A 322 -13.60 -13.37 4.30
CA LYS A 322 -13.56 -12.08 5.00
C LYS A 322 -12.17 -11.44 4.90
N PHE A 323 -11.12 -12.22 5.13
CA PHE A 323 -9.75 -11.74 5.06
C PHE A 323 -9.37 -11.32 3.63
N LEU A 324 -9.78 -12.08 2.61
CA LEU A 324 -9.56 -11.73 1.21
C LEU A 324 -10.32 -10.45 0.81
N MET A 325 -11.53 -10.23 1.34
CA MET A 325 -12.29 -9.00 1.12
C MET A 325 -11.70 -7.78 1.83
N GLU A 326 -10.98 -7.98 2.93
CA GLU A 326 -10.36 -6.91 3.71
C GLU A 326 -8.91 -6.62 3.29
N ARG A 327 -8.16 -7.65 2.87
CA ARG A 327 -6.70 -7.62 2.70
C ARG A 327 -6.22 -8.23 1.38
N GLY A 328 -7.11 -8.84 0.59
CA GLY A 328 -6.79 -9.31 -0.75
C GLY A 328 -6.28 -8.16 -1.61
N ARG A 329 -5.45 -8.45 -2.62
CA ARG A 329 -4.86 -7.43 -3.49
C ARG A 329 -5.16 -7.72 -4.94
N ILE A 330 -5.64 -6.69 -5.65
CA ILE A 330 -5.59 -6.65 -7.11
C ILE A 330 -4.19 -6.24 -7.56
N SER A 331 -3.73 -6.83 -8.65
CA SER A 331 -2.52 -6.43 -9.34
C SER A 331 -2.90 -5.41 -10.41
N LEU A 332 -2.76 -4.12 -10.11
CA LEU A 332 -3.07 -3.03 -11.05
C LEU A 332 -2.28 -3.07 -12.38
N PRO A 333 -1.04 -3.60 -12.42
CA PRO A 333 -0.36 -3.85 -13.69
C PRO A 333 -0.99 -4.96 -14.56
N LYS A 334 -1.90 -5.78 -14.00
CA LYS A 334 -2.61 -6.84 -14.72
C LYS A 334 -3.99 -6.37 -15.17
N ASP A 335 -4.54 -7.06 -16.16
CA ASP A 335 -5.88 -6.79 -16.68
C ASP A 335 -6.95 -6.97 -15.58
N LEU A 336 -7.83 -5.97 -15.42
CA LEU A 336 -8.87 -5.98 -14.37
C LEU A 336 -10.01 -6.93 -14.73
N LEU A 337 -10.32 -7.09 -16.02
CA LEU A 337 -11.37 -8.00 -16.46
C LEU A 337 -10.93 -9.45 -16.23
N GLU A 338 -9.68 -9.79 -16.53
CA GLU A 338 -9.12 -11.12 -16.21
C GLU A 338 -9.16 -11.40 -14.70
N GLN A 339 -8.77 -10.43 -13.87
CA GLN A 339 -8.82 -10.58 -12.42
C GLN A 339 -10.25 -10.73 -11.88
N TYR A 340 -11.21 -10.02 -12.49
CA TYR A 340 -12.62 -10.18 -12.21
C TYR A 340 -13.14 -11.57 -12.58
N ASP A 341 -12.79 -12.08 -13.76
CA ASP A 341 -13.19 -13.42 -14.20
C ASP A 341 -12.61 -14.50 -13.28
N GLN A 342 -11.35 -14.35 -12.86
CA GLN A 342 -10.72 -15.23 -11.88
C GLN A 342 -11.41 -15.16 -10.52
N ALA A 343 -11.80 -13.97 -10.08
CA ALA A 343 -12.53 -13.77 -8.82
C ALA A 343 -13.94 -14.38 -8.88
N ALA A 344 -14.66 -14.21 -9.99
CA ALA A 344 -15.97 -14.81 -10.21
C ALA A 344 -15.88 -16.34 -10.27
N LEU A 345 -14.86 -16.88 -10.94
CA LEU A 345 -14.61 -18.32 -10.98
C LEU A 345 -14.31 -18.89 -9.59
N LEU A 346 -13.49 -18.20 -8.79
CA LEU A 346 -13.23 -18.60 -7.40
C LEU A 346 -14.55 -18.64 -6.61
N ALA A 347 -15.34 -17.57 -6.69
CA ALA A 347 -16.61 -17.45 -5.97
C ALA A 347 -17.62 -18.55 -6.37
N TYR A 348 -17.68 -18.91 -7.65
CA TYR A 348 -18.54 -19.98 -8.15
C TYR A 348 -17.99 -21.40 -7.86
N SER A 349 -16.68 -21.55 -7.71
CA SER A 349 -16.05 -22.88 -7.63
C SER A 349 -16.37 -23.63 -6.33
N MET A 350 -16.36 -24.96 -6.42
CA MET A 350 -16.45 -25.85 -5.25
C MET A 350 -15.26 -25.69 -4.28
N LEU A 351 -14.14 -25.18 -4.75
CA LEU A 351 -12.95 -24.90 -3.96
C LEU A 351 -12.99 -23.52 -3.27
N GLY A 352 -13.97 -22.68 -3.61
CA GLY A 352 -14.13 -21.32 -3.10
C GLY A 352 -15.43 -21.16 -2.33
N LEU A 353 -16.28 -20.22 -2.77
CA LEU A 353 -17.44 -19.76 -2.00
C LEU A 353 -18.75 -20.49 -2.34
N GLN A 354 -18.78 -21.26 -3.44
CA GLN A 354 -19.97 -22.00 -3.91
C GLN A 354 -21.20 -21.10 -4.10
N LEU A 355 -20.97 -19.84 -4.50
CA LEU A 355 -22.04 -18.91 -4.79
C LEU A 355 -22.71 -19.23 -6.13
N GLU A 356 -23.99 -18.92 -6.25
CA GLU A 356 -24.67 -18.93 -7.54
C GLU A 356 -24.02 -17.93 -8.50
N ARG A 357 -24.17 -18.16 -9.80
CA ARG A 357 -23.46 -17.38 -10.84
C ARG A 357 -23.61 -15.87 -10.66
N GLU A 358 -24.83 -15.39 -10.45
CA GLU A 358 -25.09 -13.94 -10.28
C GLU A 358 -24.46 -13.37 -9.00
N GLU A 359 -24.49 -14.13 -7.91
CA GLU A 359 -23.87 -13.74 -6.64
C GLU A 359 -22.34 -13.73 -6.73
N ALA A 360 -21.76 -14.69 -7.45
CA ALA A 360 -20.33 -14.76 -7.72
C ALA A 360 -19.83 -13.54 -8.52
N LEU A 361 -20.57 -13.11 -9.55
CA LEU A 361 -20.26 -11.91 -10.33
C LEU A 361 -20.34 -10.64 -9.46
N LEU A 362 -21.38 -10.52 -8.63
CA LEU A 362 -21.53 -9.39 -7.69
C LEU A 362 -20.45 -9.38 -6.60
N TRP A 363 -20.02 -10.55 -6.13
CA TRP A 363 -18.92 -10.68 -5.18
C TRP A 363 -17.59 -10.24 -5.80
N ALA A 364 -17.28 -10.72 -7.00
CA ALA A 364 -16.08 -10.34 -7.76
C ALA A 364 -16.04 -8.83 -8.02
N LYS A 365 -17.18 -8.24 -8.38
CA LYS A 365 -17.33 -6.78 -8.51
C LYS A 365 -16.92 -6.05 -7.24
N LYS A 366 -17.51 -6.44 -6.10
CA LYS A 366 -17.23 -5.82 -4.79
C LYS A 366 -15.75 -5.94 -4.42
N TRP A 367 -15.13 -7.06 -4.74
CA TRP A 367 -13.70 -7.27 -4.49
C TRP A 367 -12.82 -6.31 -5.31
N ILE A 368 -13.11 -6.11 -6.60
CA ILE A 368 -12.41 -5.13 -7.46
C ILE A 368 -12.65 -3.69 -6.98
N GLU A 369 -13.89 -3.32 -6.64
CA GLU A 369 -14.26 -1.94 -6.27
C GLU A 369 -13.72 -1.50 -4.90
N ARG A 370 -13.69 -2.41 -3.93
CA ARG A 370 -13.39 -2.08 -2.52
C ARG A 370 -11.93 -1.72 -2.28
N ASN A 371 -11.04 -2.06 -3.21
CA ASN A 371 -9.64 -2.21 -2.87
C ASN A 371 -8.81 -0.97 -3.18
N PRO A 372 -8.41 -0.18 -2.16
CA PRO A 372 -7.01 0.19 -2.12
C PRO A 372 -6.44 0.32 -0.69
N ARG A 373 -5.11 0.16 -0.63
CA ARG A 373 -4.15 0.61 0.39
C ARG A 373 -3.76 -0.42 1.46
N TYR A 374 -2.48 -0.81 1.35
CA TYR A 374 -1.56 -1.35 2.35
C TYR A 374 -2.08 -2.40 3.33
#